data_AF-A0A1N7EQS0-F1
#
_entry.id   AF-A0A1N7EQS0-F1
#
_cell.length_a   1.000
_cell.length_b   1.000
_cell.length_c   1.000
_cell.angle_alpha   90.00
_cell.angle_beta   90.00
_cell.angle_gamma   90.00
#
_symmetry.space_group_name_H-M   'P 1'
#
loop_
_entity.id
_entity.type
_entity.pdbx_description
1 polymer ?
#
loop_
_entity_poly.entity_id
_entity_poly.type
_entity_poly.pdbx_seq_one_letter_code
_entity_poly.pdbx_strand_id
1 'polypeptide(L)'
;MRVFFRRARRRQRSVLGPTCYRSAAYHPLRPWQVRERRFRSTPLGRRGLDPQEVGEFLDRIAGDLAAVYDALARSRRETERVKDALRRWQSEQARARHERGSGR
;
A
#
# COMPACT_ATOMS: atom_id res chain seq x y z
N MET A 1 -22.01 9.50 38.26
CA MET A 1 -22.43 8.75 37.05
C MET A 1 -21.19 8.30 36.28
N ARG A 2 -20.91 6.99 36.16
CA ARG A 2 -19.74 6.45 35.44
C ARG A 2 -20.22 5.87 34.11
N VAL A 3 -19.86 6.51 33.00
CA VAL A 3 -20.21 6.05 31.66
C VAL A 3 -19.22 5.00 31.16
N PHE A 4 -19.79 3.87 30.74
CA PHE A 4 -19.11 2.73 30.16
C PHE A 4 -18.65 3.05 28.73
N PHE A 5 -17.36 3.29 28.51
CA PHE A 5 -16.79 3.12 27.17
C PHE A 5 -16.53 1.63 26.94
N ARG A 6 -17.56 0.91 26.50
CA ARG A 6 -17.39 -0.41 25.88
C ARG A 6 -16.56 -0.21 24.61
N ARG A 7 -15.25 -0.42 24.74
CA ARG A 7 -14.35 -0.61 23.60
C ARG A 7 -14.79 -1.90 22.92
N ALA A 8 -15.65 -1.78 21.91
CA ALA A 8 -15.95 -2.88 21.02
C ALA A 8 -14.64 -3.26 20.32
N ARG A 9 -13.96 -4.27 20.86
CA ARG A 9 -12.92 -5.01 20.14
C ARG A 9 -13.61 -5.50 18.87
N ARG A 10 -13.37 -4.81 17.74
CA ARG A 10 -13.61 -5.35 16.42
C ARG A 10 -12.89 -6.69 16.37
N ARG A 11 -13.65 -7.78 16.50
CA ARG A 11 -13.22 -9.12 16.14
C ARG A 11 -12.93 -9.04 14.65
N GLN A 12 -11.68 -8.78 14.29
CA GLN A 12 -11.17 -9.09 12.96
C GLN A 12 -11.27 -10.61 12.83
N ARG A 13 -12.41 -11.07 12.32
CA ARG A 13 -12.55 -12.41 11.77
C ARG A 13 -11.63 -12.42 10.56
N SER A 14 -10.48 -13.07 10.70
CA SER A 14 -9.62 -13.43 9.58
C SER A 14 -10.39 -14.44 8.72
N VAL A 15 -11.05 -13.98 7.66
CA VAL A 15 -11.78 -14.83 6.69
C VAL A 15 -10.85 -15.38 5.60
N LEU A 16 -9.53 -15.22 5.76
CA LEU A 16 -8.56 -15.62 4.75
C LEU A 16 -7.77 -16.81 5.30
N GLY A 17 -7.91 -17.95 4.62
CA GLY A 17 -7.02 -19.11 4.76
C GLY A 17 -5.55 -18.72 4.57
N PRO A 18 -4.60 -19.65 4.77
CA PRO A 18 -3.19 -19.34 5.02
C PRO A 18 -2.63 -18.40 3.95
N THR A 19 -2.52 -17.11 4.31
CA THR A 19 -2.01 -16.05 3.43
C THR A 19 -0.49 -16.13 3.40
N CYS A 20 0.04 -17.14 2.72
CA CYS A 20 1.47 -17.22 2.36
C CYS A 20 1.93 -16.01 1.50
N TYR A 21 0.99 -15.24 0.95
CA TYR A 21 1.24 -13.99 0.22
C TYR A 21 1.80 -12.84 1.08
N ARG A 22 1.75 -12.94 2.43
CA ARG A 22 2.16 -11.86 3.33
C ARG A 22 3.45 -12.14 4.11
N SER A 23 4.40 -12.84 3.49
CA SER A 23 5.75 -12.95 4.05
C SER A 23 6.54 -11.69 3.70
N ALA A 24 7.17 -11.05 4.69
CA ALA A 24 8.01 -9.86 4.49
C ALA A 24 9.20 -10.08 3.54
N ALA A 25 9.50 -11.35 3.22
CA ALA A 25 10.50 -11.74 2.23
C ALA A 25 10.02 -11.56 0.78
N TYR A 26 8.72 -11.57 0.51
CA TYR A 26 8.18 -11.35 -0.83
C TYR A 26 8.03 -9.86 -1.09
N HIS A 27 8.93 -9.33 -1.92
CA HIS A 27 8.83 -7.98 -2.41
C HIS A 27 7.66 -7.92 -3.40
N PRO A 28 6.71 -6.98 -3.23
CA PRO A 28 5.61 -6.81 -4.16
C PRO A 28 6.11 -6.61 -5.59
N LEU A 29 5.51 -7.33 -6.55
CA LEU A 29 5.89 -7.25 -7.96
C LEU A 29 5.67 -5.84 -8.50
N ARG A 30 6.68 -5.31 -9.20
CA ARG A 30 6.55 -4.07 -9.95
C ARG A 30 5.90 -4.32 -11.32
N PRO A 31 5.15 -3.34 -11.87
CA PRO A 31 4.53 -3.48 -13.19
C PRO A 31 5.50 -3.93 -14.29
N TRP A 32 6.70 -3.35 -14.35
CA TRP A 32 7.72 -3.73 -15.34
C TRP A 32 8.21 -5.17 -15.17
N GLN A 33 8.31 -5.68 -13.93
CA GLN A 33 8.70 -7.07 -13.67
C GLN A 33 7.65 -8.07 -14.16
N VAL A 34 6.38 -7.67 -14.20
CA VAL A 34 5.29 -8.49 -14.75
C VAL A 34 5.37 -8.53 -16.27
N ARG A 35 5.59 -7.38 -16.93
CA ARG A 35 5.73 -7.30 -18.40
C ARG A 35 6.92 -8.08 -18.92
N GLU A 36 8.03 -8.03 -18.20
CA GLU A 36 9.28 -8.69 -18.61
C GLU A 36 9.33 -10.17 -18.23
N ARG A 37 8.30 -10.70 -17.58
CA ARG A 37 8.29 -12.07 -17.10
C ARG A 37 8.22 -13.04 -18.28
N ARG A 38 9.29 -13.80 -18.47
CA ARG A 38 9.34 -14.91 -19.44
C ARG A 38 9.06 -16.24 -18.74
N PHE A 39 8.14 -17.01 -19.29
CA PHE A 39 7.89 -18.39 -18.90
C PHE A 39 8.66 -19.35 -19.80
N ARG A 40 9.05 -20.51 -19.25
CA ARG A 40 9.67 -21.57 -20.06
C ARG A 40 8.60 -22.22 -20.93
N SER A 41 8.94 -22.49 -22.19
CA SER A 41 8.07 -23.27 -23.07
C SER A 41 7.87 -24.68 -22.51
N THR A 42 6.68 -25.23 -22.74
CA THR A 42 6.34 -26.58 -22.32
C THR A 42 7.19 -27.62 -23.08
N PRO A 43 7.65 -28.72 -22.43
CA PRO A 43 8.36 -29.79 -23.10
C PRO A 43 7.55 -30.40 -24.25
N LEU A 44 8.27 -30.92 -25.26
CA LEU A 44 7.67 -31.63 -26.40
C LEU A 44 6.71 -32.74 -25.92
N GLY A 45 5.53 -32.82 -26.55
CA GLY A 45 4.49 -33.81 -26.22
C GLY A 45 3.51 -33.39 -25.12
N ARG A 46 3.63 -32.18 -24.54
CA ARG A 46 2.65 -31.62 -23.61
C ARG A 46 2.06 -30.33 -24.16
N ARG A 47 0.76 -30.10 -23.90
CA ARG A 47 0.09 -28.84 -24.25
C ARG A 47 0.44 -27.77 -23.21
N GLY A 48 0.84 -26.59 -23.70
CA GLY A 48 1.04 -25.37 -22.91
C GLY A 48 -0.05 -24.34 -23.17
N LEU A 49 -0.03 -23.26 -22.40
CA LEU A 49 -0.82 -22.06 -22.68
C LEU A 49 -0.26 -21.34 -23.92
N ASP A 50 -1.11 -20.61 -24.64
CA ASP A 50 -0.68 -19.76 -25.74
C ASP A 50 0.21 -18.63 -25.21
N PRO A 51 1.48 -18.52 -25.65
CA PRO A 51 2.36 -17.43 -25.24
C PRO A 51 1.78 -16.03 -25.50
N GLN A 52 0.98 -15.87 -26.56
CA GLN A 52 0.37 -14.58 -26.89
C GLN A 52 -0.72 -14.21 -25.87
N GLU A 53 -1.65 -15.12 -25.58
CA GLU A 53 -2.71 -14.90 -24.59
C GLU A 53 -2.12 -14.61 -23.20
N VAL A 54 -1.08 -15.35 -22.83
CA VAL A 54 -0.36 -15.10 -21.56
C VAL A 54 0.28 -13.71 -21.56
N GLY A 55 0.89 -13.28 -22.67
CA GLY A 55 1.47 -11.95 -22.83
C GLY A 55 0.42 -10.84 -22.64
N GLU A 56 -0.71 -10.92 -23.35
CA GLU A 56 -1.80 -9.94 -23.26
C GLU A 56 -2.38 -9.86 -21.84
N PHE A 57 -2.50 -11.00 -21.17
CA PHE A 57 -2.95 -11.04 -19.78
C PHE A 57 -1.94 -10.39 -18.81
N LEU A 58 -0.65 -10.66 -18.98
CA LEU A 58 0.41 -10.02 -18.19
C LEU A 58 0.45 -8.51 -18.39
N ASP A 59 0.24 -8.03 -19.62
CA ASP A 59 0.19 -6.60 -19.92
C ASP A 59 -0.98 -5.91 -19.21
N ARG A 60 -2.16 -6.57 -19.17
CA ARG A 60 -3.31 -6.09 -18.39
C ARG A 60 -3.00 -6.02 -16.91
N ILE A 61 -2.46 -7.09 -16.32
CA ILE A 61 -2.07 -7.11 -14.90
C ILE A 61 -1.05 -6.01 -14.60
N ALA A 62 -0.06 -5.81 -15.47
CA ALA A 62 0.93 -4.77 -15.29
C ALA A 62 0.28 -3.37 -15.31
N GLY A 63 -0.71 -3.14 -16.18
CA GLY A 63 -1.50 -1.92 -16.20
C GLY A 63 -2.25 -1.70 -14.89
N ASP A 64 -2.94 -2.72 -14.40
CA ASP A 64 -3.70 -2.64 -13.13
C ASP A 64 -2.78 -2.37 -11.93
N LEU A 65 -1.63 -3.05 -11.88
CA LEU A 65 -0.62 -2.82 -10.84
C LEU A 65 -0.09 -1.38 -10.89
N ALA A 66 0.16 -0.84 -12.08
CA ALA A 66 0.60 0.55 -12.23
C ALA A 66 -0.45 1.51 -11.67
N ALA A 67 -1.72 1.33 -12.02
CA ALA A 67 -2.82 2.14 -11.52
C ALA A 67 -2.93 2.09 -9.97
N VAL A 68 -2.79 0.91 -9.38
CA VAL A 68 -2.80 0.73 -7.91
C VAL A 68 -1.61 1.44 -7.25
N TYR A 69 -0.41 1.30 -7.80
CA TYR A 69 0.77 1.98 -7.24
C TYR A 69 0.68 3.50 -7.36
N ASP A 70 0.12 4.03 -8.45
CA ASP A 70 -0.12 5.45 -8.61
C ASP A 70 -1.13 5.98 -7.60
N ALA A 71 -2.23 5.25 -7.38
CA ALA A 71 -3.21 5.59 -6.35
C ALA A 71 -2.60 5.59 -4.95
N LEU A 72 -1.77 4.59 -4.63
CA LEU A 72 -1.05 4.53 -3.37
C LEU A 72 -0.08 5.71 -3.21
N ALA A 73 0.65 6.08 -4.27
CA ALA A 73 1.57 7.21 -4.26
C ALA A 73 0.83 8.53 -4.04
N ARG A 74 -0.35 8.71 -4.66
CA ARG A 74 -1.23 9.87 -4.42
C ARG A 74 -1.66 9.94 -2.96
N SER A 75 -2.20 8.86 -2.42
CA SER A 75 -2.64 8.80 -1.01
C SER A 75 -1.49 9.11 -0.04
N ARG A 76 -0.29 8.57 -0.29
CA ARG A 76 0.89 8.88 0.54
C ARG A 76 1.24 10.37 0.50
N ARG A 77 1.25 10.99 -0.69
CA ARG A 77 1.51 12.43 -0.82
C ARG A 77 0.48 13.28 -0.07
N GLU A 78 -0.79 12.89 -0.08
CA GLU A 78 -1.83 13.56 0.70
C GLU A 78 -1.57 13.45 2.20
N THR A 79 -1.20 12.25 2.67
CA THR A 79 -0.89 12.06 4.09
C THR A 79 0.33 12.86 4.54
N GLU A 80 1.37 12.95 3.71
CA GLU A 80 2.56 13.76 4.04
C GLU A 80 2.23 15.25 4.08
N ARG A 81 1.39 15.75 3.16
CA ARG A 81 0.93 17.16 3.20
C ARG A 81 0.17 17.48 4.49
N VAL A 82 -0.71 16.59 4.93
CA VAL A 82 -1.46 16.75 6.19
C VAL A 82 -0.51 16.75 7.38
N LYS A 83 0.47 15.84 7.42
CA LYS A 83 1.48 15.79 8.48
C LYS A 83 2.34 17.05 8.51
N ASP A 84 2.74 17.56 7.35
CA ASP A 84 3.55 18.78 7.25
C ASP A 84 2.77 20.01 7.73
N ALA A 85 1.49 20.13 7.35
CA ALA A 85 0.62 21.19 7.85
C ALA A 85 0.49 21.12 9.38
N LEU A 86 0.27 19.92 9.93
CA LEU A 86 0.18 19.72 11.37
C LEU A 86 1.49 20.08 12.08
N ARG A 87 2.64 19.67 11.53
CA ARG A 87 3.96 19.98 12.09
C ARG A 87 4.25 21.48 12.11
N ARG A 88 3.89 22.19 11.03
CA ARG A 88 4.02 23.65 10.95
C ARG A 88 3.19 24.34 12.02
N TRP A 89 1.90 24.00 12.10
CA TRP A 89 1.01 24.54 13.13
C TRP A 89 1.50 24.25 14.55
N GLN A 90 1.96 23.03 14.84
CA GLN A 90 2.53 22.68 16.16
C GLN A 90 3.75 23.54 16.51
N SER A 91 4.58 23.84 15.52
CA SER A 91 5.79 24.66 15.70
C SER A 91 5.44 26.12 15.96
N GLU A 92 4.47 26.67 15.25
CA GLU A 92 3.93 28.03 15.48
C GLU A 92 3.32 28.15 16.88
N GLN A 93 2.54 27.16 17.32
CA GLN A 93 1.96 27.14 18.66
C GLN A 93 3.03 27.06 19.77
N ALA A 94 4.09 26.26 19.56
CA ALA A 94 5.20 26.19 20.50
C ALA A 94 5.93 27.53 20.64
N ARG A 95 6.18 28.23 19.51
CA ARG A 95 6.78 29.57 19.49
C ARG A 95 5.91 30.59 20.22
N ALA A 96 4.61 30.65 19.88
CA ALA A 96 3.67 31.56 20.53
C ALA A 96 3.49 31.27 22.03
N ARG A 97 3.70 30.02 22.48
CA ARG A 97 3.70 29.68 23.91
C ARG A 97 5.00 30.13 24.60
N HIS A 98 6.14 29.97 23.94
CA HIS A 98 7.44 30.42 24.45
C HIS A 98 7.48 31.96 24.60
N GLU A 99 7.00 32.69 23.60
CA GLU A 99 6.91 34.16 23.63
C GLU A 99 6.01 34.65 24.78
N ARG A 100 4.86 34.01 25.01
CA ARG A 100 3.97 34.34 26.15
C ARG A 100 4.55 33.99 27.52
N GLY A 101 5.47 33.02 27.60
CA GLY A 101 6.14 32.63 28.84
C GLY A 101 7.37 33.47 29.18
N SER A 102 8.04 34.04 28.16
CA SER A 102 9.26 34.85 28.31
C SER A 102 9.00 36.31 28.70
N GLY A 103 7.75 36.77 28.67
CA GLY A 103 7.35 38.14 29.03
C GLY A 103 6.89 38.31 30.48
N ARG A 104 7.29 37.42 31.39
CA ARG A 104 6.88 37.43 32.81
C ARG A 104 8.08 37.37 33.73
#